data_AF-A0AB34KDJ1-F1
#
_entry.id   AF-A0AB34KDJ1-F1
#
_cell.length_a   1.000
_cell.length_b   1.000
_cell.length_c   1.000
_cell.angle_alpha   90.00
_cell.angle_beta   90.00
_cell.angle_gamma   90.00
#
_symmetry.space_group_name_H-M   'P 1'
#
loop_
_entity.id
_entity.type
_entity.pdbx_description
1 polymer ?
#
loop_
_entity_poly.entity_id
_entity_poly.type
_entity_poly.pdbx_seq_one_letter_code
_entity_poly.pdbx_strand_id
1 'polypeptide(L)'
;MSTGNTSTTSALDEADISALVTDWKEHDKKLDEELKIAGAKTAKTDHTLWFKKTGWAEHVAGCNLRHLSQAVRLPDRDEHTLQKAVDLNSALIKKCVAGLSSLDNGTRRWVRSAKHSEIDQRPLSRLQNVESQQTYAVYMARLLCYSLKVLQSCDDSERLCESEGGDNIEESDNESGSESHYESDRESDSDGESNNRLDTQSVVDDCKDSLKLYPWQSGQKELLRRVCESIENGWDWRSQENALLEFYKSLMSQRVRGDTFKSAILHFLAVLGINEQTRRLRQANDFSYMLSGVVYCARVIAVEVILPSGEREDQGDEDDERFKQERDKYLYSVMSKALSMLAYGKSIAMKNGNAGAISWSDDRKVMSYKGREIDAARFGIMVRGVVEEAKDRLWKHLMWARTQEERFEMPLEQLQDDVTWTKREWIIRRALVDPDGKKMFKKGTREWSRVGVQKHLRMVNRFRELLLFYVHVTG
;
A
#
# COMPACT_ATOMS: atom_id res chain seq x y z
N MET A 1 -8.39 -55.85 26.48
CA MET A 1 -9.41 -55.19 25.63
C MET A 1 -9.16 -53.70 25.74
N SER A 2 -8.27 -53.17 24.88
CA SER A 2 -8.60 -52.41 23.65
C SER A 2 -9.27 -51.07 23.96
N THR A 3 -8.46 -49.99 23.93
CA THR A 3 -8.49 -48.89 22.91
C THR A 3 -9.68 -47.94 23.12
N GLY A 4 -9.56 -46.62 23.24
CA GLY A 4 -8.54 -45.67 22.80
C GLY A 4 -9.34 -44.42 22.40
N ASN A 5 -9.15 -43.28 23.07
CA ASN A 5 -9.81 -42.03 22.71
C ASN A 5 -8.75 -41.09 22.12
N THR A 6 -8.66 -41.09 20.79
CA THR A 6 -7.86 -40.15 20.00
C THR A 6 -8.67 -38.89 19.75
N SER A 7 -8.14 -37.77 20.23
CA SER A 7 -8.51 -36.40 19.85
C SER A 7 -8.39 -36.23 18.34
N THR A 8 -9.47 -35.84 17.65
CA THR A 8 -9.45 -35.48 16.23
C THR A 8 -9.57 -33.96 16.10
N THR A 9 -8.43 -33.29 16.05
CA THR A 9 -8.32 -31.93 15.54
C THR A 9 -8.46 -32.03 14.03
N SER A 10 -9.51 -31.46 13.43
CA SER A 10 -9.72 -31.49 11.98
C SER A 10 -8.63 -30.64 11.29
N ALA A 11 -7.57 -31.28 10.82
CA ALA A 11 -6.68 -30.70 9.83
C ALA A 11 -7.49 -30.57 8.53
N LEU A 12 -7.49 -29.38 7.94
CA LEU A 12 -7.98 -29.19 6.57
C LEU A 12 -7.13 -30.09 5.66
N ASP A 13 -7.78 -30.91 4.84
CA ASP A 13 -7.11 -31.90 4.01
C ASP A 13 -6.25 -31.17 2.96
N GLU A 14 -5.08 -31.72 2.63
CA GLU A 14 -4.11 -31.09 1.71
C GLU A 14 -4.74 -30.88 0.31
N ALA A 15 -5.71 -31.73 -0.04
CA ALA A 15 -6.54 -31.62 -1.22
C ALA A 15 -7.48 -30.39 -1.20
N ASP A 16 -8.06 -30.05 -0.04
CA ASP A 16 -8.93 -28.87 0.11
C ASP A 16 -8.12 -27.57 0.00
N ILE A 17 -6.88 -27.57 0.52
CA ILE A 17 -5.96 -26.44 0.38
C ILE A 17 -5.54 -26.28 -1.08
N SER A 18 -5.23 -27.38 -1.77
CA SER A 18 -4.86 -27.36 -3.19
C SER A 18 -6.02 -26.86 -4.09
N ALA A 19 -7.26 -27.29 -3.79
CA ALA A 19 -8.47 -26.80 -4.45
C ALA A 19 -8.69 -25.29 -4.20
N LEU A 20 -8.52 -24.82 -2.96
CA LEU A 20 -8.61 -23.40 -2.62
C LEU A 20 -7.54 -22.56 -3.33
N VAL A 21 -6.31 -23.07 -3.45
CA VAL A 21 -5.21 -22.36 -4.14
C VAL A 21 -5.45 -22.30 -5.64
N THR A 22 -6.00 -23.36 -6.24
CA THR A 22 -6.32 -23.39 -7.68
C THR A 22 -7.50 -22.47 -8.01
N ASP A 23 -8.59 -22.52 -7.24
CA ASP A 23 -9.71 -21.58 -7.34
C ASP A 23 -9.25 -20.12 -7.18
N TRP A 24 -8.34 -19.86 -6.22
CA TRP A 24 -7.78 -18.53 -6.03
C TRP A 24 -6.95 -18.09 -7.24
N LYS A 25 -6.10 -18.95 -7.80
CA LYS A 25 -5.31 -18.66 -9.01
C LYS A 25 -6.20 -18.38 -10.24
N GLU A 26 -7.29 -19.13 -10.43
CA GLU A 26 -8.24 -18.90 -11.52
C GLU A 26 -9.00 -17.58 -11.36
N HIS A 27 -9.50 -17.31 -10.15
CA HIS A 27 -10.18 -16.05 -9.84
C HIS A 27 -9.25 -14.85 -10.02
N ASP A 28 -7.98 -15.00 -9.64
CA ASP A 28 -6.97 -13.96 -9.75
C ASP A 28 -6.55 -13.67 -11.21
N LYS A 29 -6.47 -14.73 -12.03
CA LYS A 29 -6.27 -14.62 -13.48
C LYS A 29 -7.44 -13.92 -14.17
N LYS A 30 -8.67 -14.25 -13.78
CA LYS A 30 -9.89 -13.62 -14.31
C LYS A 30 -9.96 -12.13 -13.91
N LEU A 31 -9.62 -11.80 -12.67
CA LEU A 31 -9.45 -10.42 -12.21
C LEU A 31 -8.38 -9.68 -13.00
N ASP A 32 -7.24 -10.31 -13.30
CA ASP A 32 -6.19 -9.70 -14.12
C ASP A 32 -6.67 -9.41 -15.55
N GLU A 33 -7.45 -10.30 -16.16
CA GLU A 33 -8.06 -10.09 -17.48
C GLU A 33 -9.12 -8.98 -17.45
N GLU A 34 -10.01 -9.00 -16.46
CA GLU A 34 -11.04 -7.96 -16.27
C GLU A 34 -10.42 -6.58 -15.98
N LEU A 35 -9.32 -6.54 -15.22
CA LEU A 35 -8.58 -5.32 -14.92
C LEU A 35 -7.74 -4.82 -16.10
N LYS A 36 -7.21 -5.71 -16.96
CA LYS A 36 -6.61 -5.31 -18.25
C LYS A 36 -7.66 -4.67 -19.15
N ILE A 37 -8.86 -5.25 -19.23
CA ILE A 37 -9.99 -4.72 -20.02
C ILE A 37 -10.48 -3.39 -19.43
N ALA A 38 -10.65 -3.30 -18.11
CA ALA A 38 -11.08 -2.09 -17.42
C ALA A 38 -10.01 -0.99 -17.47
N GLY A 39 -8.72 -1.33 -17.33
CA GLY A 39 -7.59 -0.41 -17.47
C GLY A 39 -7.48 0.16 -18.89
N ALA A 40 -7.67 -0.67 -19.91
CA ALA A 40 -7.72 -0.23 -21.31
C ALA A 40 -8.94 0.66 -21.61
N LYS A 41 -10.09 0.39 -20.98
CA LYS A 41 -11.28 1.26 -21.07
C LYS A 41 -11.10 2.57 -20.30
N THR A 42 -10.53 2.53 -19.09
CA THR A 42 -10.30 3.71 -18.23
C THR A 42 -9.20 4.62 -18.80
N ALA A 43 -8.16 4.05 -19.43
CA ALA A 43 -7.15 4.84 -20.15
C ALA A 43 -7.73 5.63 -21.34
N LYS A 44 -8.85 5.17 -21.92
CA LYS A 44 -9.58 5.88 -22.98
C LYS A 44 -10.56 6.94 -22.44
N THR A 45 -10.89 6.93 -21.16
CA THR A 45 -11.92 7.83 -20.58
C THR A 45 -11.45 8.72 -19.44
N ASP A 46 -10.32 8.46 -18.78
CA ASP A 46 -9.87 9.23 -17.61
C ASP A 46 -8.65 10.11 -17.90
N HIS A 47 -8.87 11.16 -18.70
CA HIS A 47 -7.91 12.25 -18.90
C HIS A 47 -7.90 13.20 -17.68
N THR A 48 -7.71 12.70 -16.45
CA THR A 48 -7.46 13.64 -15.36
C THR A 48 -6.19 14.44 -15.68
N LEU A 49 -6.22 15.75 -15.41
CA LEU A 49 -5.05 16.60 -15.58
C LEU A 49 -3.85 16.10 -14.74
N TRP A 50 -4.11 15.27 -13.72
CA TRP A 50 -3.10 14.53 -12.96
C TRP A 50 -2.29 13.57 -13.83
N PHE A 51 -2.92 12.66 -14.57
CA PHE A 51 -2.18 11.70 -15.40
C PHE A 51 -1.45 12.36 -16.57
N LYS A 52 -2.02 13.44 -17.13
CA LYS A 52 -1.30 14.27 -18.12
C LYS A 52 -0.08 14.97 -17.51
N LYS A 53 -0.18 15.43 -16.24
CA LYS A 53 0.94 16.08 -15.54
C LYS A 53 2.03 15.08 -15.15
N THR A 54 1.66 13.88 -14.73
CA THR A 54 2.61 12.88 -14.25
C THR A 54 3.20 12.01 -15.36
N GLY A 55 2.48 11.79 -16.46
CA GLY A 55 2.90 10.91 -17.54
C GLY A 55 2.89 9.42 -17.17
N TRP A 56 2.35 9.05 -16.00
CA TRP A 56 2.45 7.68 -15.49
C TRP A 56 1.76 6.66 -16.38
N ALA A 57 0.56 6.97 -16.88
CA ALA A 57 -0.21 6.03 -17.70
C ALA A 57 0.54 5.64 -18.98
N GLU A 58 1.27 6.59 -19.59
CA GLU A 58 2.10 6.35 -20.76
C GLU A 58 3.37 5.57 -20.38
N HIS A 59 4.00 5.91 -19.24
CA HIS A 59 5.24 5.27 -18.78
C HIS A 59 5.10 3.78 -18.48
N VAL A 60 3.99 3.39 -17.81
CA VAL A 60 3.74 1.98 -17.45
C VAL A 60 2.84 1.26 -18.46
N ALA A 61 2.61 1.87 -19.63
CA ALA A 61 1.77 1.28 -20.66
C ALA A 61 2.37 -0.05 -21.17
N GLY A 62 1.53 -1.08 -21.21
CA GLY A 62 1.95 -2.41 -21.66
C GLY A 62 2.72 -3.24 -20.62
N CYS A 63 2.95 -2.70 -19.42
CA CYS A 63 3.57 -3.43 -18.31
C CYS A 63 2.54 -4.13 -17.42
N ASN A 64 2.99 -5.16 -16.72
CA ASN A 64 2.23 -5.85 -15.69
C ASN A 64 2.26 -5.04 -14.38
N LEU A 65 1.18 -4.27 -14.14
CA LEU A 65 1.05 -3.41 -12.97
C LEU A 65 1.10 -4.19 -11.65
N ARG A 66 0.68 -5.46 -11.64
CA ARG A 66 0.74 -6.31 -10.46
C ARG A 66 2.20 -6.56 -10.06
N HIS A 67 3.01 -7.03 -11.00
CA HIS A 67 4.42 -7.32 -10.77
C HIS A 67 5.19 -6.07 -10.34
N LEU A 68 4.97 -4.95 -11.04
CA LEU A 68 5.54 -3.65 -10.66
C LEU A 68 5.15 -3.25 -9.22
N SER A 69 3.87 -3.40 -8.85
CA SER A 69 3.42 -3.06 -7.49
C SER A 69 4.00 -3.97 -6.41
N GLN A 70 4.20 -5.26 -6.72
CA GLN A 70 4.81 -6.25 -5.82
C GLN A 70 6.31 -6.01 -5.63
N ALA A 71 7.02 -5.60 -6.68
CA ALA A 71 8.46 -5.32 -6.64
C ALA A 71 8.82 -4.18 -5.67
N VAL A 72 7.88 -3.27 -5.37
CA VAL A 72 8.06 -2.14 -4.44
C VAL A 72 7.70 -2.50 -2.99
N ARG A 73 7.27 -3.73 -2.70
CA ARG A 73 6.96 -4.16 -1.34
C ARG A 73 8.20 -4.15 -0.44
N LEU A 74 7.93 -4.01 0.86
CA LEU A 74 8.91 -4.34 1.88
C LEU A 74 9.23 -5.84 1.82
N PRO A 75 10.41 -6.26 2.32
CA PRO A 75 10.83 -7.63 2.26
C PRO A 75 9.93 -8.58 3.04
N ASP A 76 9.73 -9.77 2.48
CA ASP A 76 9.16 -10.91 3.20
C ASP A 76 10.20 -11.50 4.17
N ARG A 77 9.78 -12.42 5.05
CA ARG A 77 10.61 -12.95 6.16
C ARG A 77 11.91 -13.60 5.71
N ASP A 78 11.95 -14.16 4.51
CA ASP A 78 13.09 -14.90 4.00
C ASP A 78 14.13 -13.98 3.32
N GLU A 79 13.79 -12.71 3.06
CA GLU A 79 14.66 -11.74 2.41
C GLU A 79 15.55 -10.99 3.43
N HIS A 80 16.45 -11.73 4.10
CA HIS A 80 17.25 -11.20 5.23
C HIS A 80 18.15 -10.00 4.88
N THR A 81 18.80 -10.00 3.72
CA THR A 81 19.64 -8.85 3.29
C THR A 81 18.79 -7.60 3.10
N LEU A 82 17.60 -7.74 2.51
CA LEU A 82 16.67 -6.63 2.33
C LEU A 82 16.13 -6.12 3.67
N GLN A 83 15.85 -7.00 4.64
CA GLN A 83 15.44 -6.58 5.99
C GLN A 83 16.51 -5.72 6.67
N LYS A 84 17.78 -6.15 6.62
CA LYS A 84 18.90 -5.35 7.13
C LYS A 84 19.00 -3.99 6.41
N ALA A 85 18.76 -3.96 5.10
CA ALA A 85 18.73 -2.71 4.33
C ALA A 85 17.58 -1.78 4.78
N VAL A 86 16.41 -2.33 5.10
CA VAL A 86 15.26 -1.57 5.66
C VAL A 86 15.59 -1.00 7.03
N ASP A 87 16.25 -1.78 7.89
CA ASP A 87 16.67 -1.36 9.23
C ASP A 87 17.72 -0.23 9.15
N LEU A 88 18.73 -0.40 8.29
CA LEU A 88 19.75 0.62 8.01
C LEU A 88 19.11 1.91 7.50
N ASN A 89 18.18 1.82 6.53
CA ASN A 89 17.45 2.98 6.03
C ASN A 89 16.63 3.68 7.13
N SER A 90 15.96 2.90 7.98
CA SER A 90 15.15 3.43 9.07
C SER A 90 16.01 4.13 10.12
N ALA A 91 17.18 3.58 10.45
CA ALA A 91 18.16 4.18 11.33
C ALA A 91 18.72 5.49 10.74
N LEU A 92 19.11 5.47 9.46
CA LEU A 92 19.60 6.64 8.75
C LEU A 92 18.58 7.78 8.76
N ILE A 93 17.33 7.52 8.36
CA ILE A 93 16.29 8.56 8.33
C ILE A 93 16.00 9.09 9.74
N LYS A 94 16.02 8.23 10.77
CA LYS A 94 15.87 8.65 12.16
C LYS A 94 17.00 9.59 12.58
N LYS A 95 18.25 9.29 12.21
CA LYS A 95 19.42 10.15 12.43
C LYS A 95 19.27 11.49 11.71
N CYS A 96 18.95 11.50 10.41
CA CYS A 96 18.75 12.74 9.64
C CYS A 96 17.66 13.63 10.25
N VAL A 97 16.54 13.03 10.70
CA VAL A 97 15.45 13.78 11.34
C VAL A 97 15.88 14.32 12.71
N ALA A 98 16.65 13.56 13.49
CA ALA A 98 17.21 14.05 14.75
C ALA A 98 18.20 15.20 14.51
N GLY A 99 18.99 15.12 13.44
CA GLY A 99 19.91 16.18 13.01
C GLY A 99 19.23 17.53 12.78
N LEU A 100 17.93 17.57 12.42
CA LEU A 100 17.20 18.82 12.25
C LEU A 100 17.16 19.70 13.51
N SER A 101 17.24 19.15 14.73
CA SER A 101 17.21 19.99 15.93
C SER A 101 18.50 20.77 16.15
N SER A 102 19.61 20.33 15.54
CA SER A 102 20.91 21.02 15.59
C SER A 102 21.00 22.24 14.66
N LEU A 103 20.08 22.36 13.70
CA LEU A 103 20.05 23.47 12.75
C LEU A 103 19.30 24.69 13.30
N ASP A 104 19.80 25.88 12.94
CA ASP A 104 19.10 27.13 13.17
C ASP A 104 17.79 27.22 12.38
N ASN A 105 16.92 28.16 12.77
CA ASN A 105 15.63 28.33 12.11
C ASN A 105 15.74 28.79 10.64
N GLY A 106 16.73 29.61 10.31
CA GLY A 106 16.98 30.10 8.96
C GLY A 106 17.31 28.96 8.00
N THR A 107 18.29 28.12 8.36
CA THR A 107 18.67 26.97 7.53
C THR A 107 17.51 25.99 7.38
N ARG A 108 16.76 25.70 8.45
CA ARG A 108 15.56 24.84 8.34
C ARG A 108 14.48 25.39 7.43
N ARG A 109 14.34 26.72 7.33
CA ARG A 109 13.41 27.37 6.40
C ARG A 109 13.93 27.30 4.96
N TRP A 110 15.24 27.38 4.76
CA TRP A 110 15.86 27.14 3.46
C TRP A 110 15.66 25.70 2.96
N VAL A 111 15.88 24.70 3.83
CA VAL A 111 15.66 23.28 3.51
C VAL A 111 14.19 23.01 3.16
N ARG A 112 13.25 23.66 3.86
CA ARG A 112 11.81 23.51 3.58
C ARG A 112 11.39 24.17 2.27
N SER A 113 12.05 25.25 1.87
CA SER A 113 11.61 26.04 0.72
C SER A 113 11.75 25.28 -0.59
N ALA A 114 10.70 25.34 -1.41
CA ALA A 114 10.73 24.87 -2.79
C ALA A 114 11.12 25.99 -3.79
N LYS A 115 11.32 27.21 -3.31
CA LYS A 115 11.66 28.38 -4.13
C LYS A 115 13.16 28.61 -4.12
N HIS A 116 13.73 29.05 -5.25
CA HIS A 116 15.17 29.28 -5.36
C HIS A 116 15.67 30.34 -4.38
N SER A 117 15.09 31.55 -4.44
CA SER A 117 15.57 32.75 -3.74
C SER A 117 14.82 33.12 -2.47
N GLU A 118 13.80 32.34 -2.07
CA GLU A 118 12.98 32.66 -0.90
C GLU A 118 13.03 31.55 0.14
N ILE A 119 13.12 31.93 1.42
CA ILE A 119 12.92 31.01 2.54
C ILE A 119 11.44 30.69 2.74
N ASP A 120 11.13 29.47 3.19
CA ASP A 120 9.77 29.13 3.60
C ASP A 120 9.39 29.94 4.85
N GLN A 121 8.10 30.15 5.11
CA GLN A 121 7.66 30.82 6.35
C GLN A 121 7.91 29.96 7.58
N ARG A 122 7.82 28.63 7.45
CA ARG A 122 7.97 27.69 8.56
C ARG A 122 9.29 26.94 8.44
N PRO A 123 9.98 26.63 9.54
CA PRO A 123 11.12 25.73 9.48
C PRO A 123 10.67 24.30 9.10
N LEU A 124 11.54 23.53 8.45
CA LEU A 124 11.36 22.08 8.39
C LEU A 124 11.54 21.52 9.80
N SER A 125 10.60 20.71 10.26
CA SER A 125 10.63 20.15 11.61
C SER A 125 10.40 18.64 11.57
N ARG A 126 10.71 17.98 12.69
CA ARG A 126 10.19 16.65 12.97
C ARG A 126 8.66 16.67 12.90
N LEU A 127 8.07 15.58 12.40
CA LEU A 127 6.61 15.41 12.40
C LEU A 127 6.11 15.20 13.82
N GLN A 128 4.95 15.76 14.15
CA GLN A 128 4.34 15.59 15.46
C GLN A 128 3.94 14.13 15.74
N ASN A 129 3.41 13.44 14.72
CA ASN A 129 3.09 12.02 14.82
C ASN A 129 4.30 11.17 14.41
N VAL A 130 4.81 10.37 15.36
CA VAL A 130 5.91 9.43 15.15
C VAL A 130 5.56 8.36 14.12
N GLU A 131 4.32 7.88 14.09
CA GLU A 131 3.84 6.88 13.11
C GLU A 131 3.86 7.43 11.69
N SER A 132 3.54 8.73 11.52
CA SER A 132 3.65 9.39 10.21
C SER A 132 5.10 9.48 9.75
N GLN A 133 6.04 9.72 10.67
CA GLN A 133 7.47 9.71 10.36
C GLN A 133 7.96 8.33 9.96
N GLN A 134 7.54 7.27 10.66
CA GLN A 134 7.83 5.89 10.30
C GLN A 134 7.26 5.53 8.93
N THR A 135 6.02 5.94 8.67
CA THR A 135 5.37 5.76 7.36
C THR A 135 6.16 6.43 6.23
N TYR A 136 6.73 7.61 6.47
CA TYR A 136 7.55 8.30 5.47
C TYR A 136 8.88 7.57 5.22
N ALA A 137 9.53 7.07 6.27
CA ALA A 137 10.73 6.26 6.15
C ALA A 137 10.49 4.97 5.36
N VAL A 138 9.30 4.36 5.51
CA VAL A 138 8.89 3.18 4.74
C VAL A 138 8.88 3.44 3.23
N TYR A 139 8.52 4.64 2.75
CA TYR A 139 8.56 4.91 1.30
C TYR A 139 9.98 4.91 0.75
N MET A 140 10.96 5.38 1.52
CA MET A 140 12.37 5.29 1.13
C MET A 140 12.89 3.85 1.24
N ALA A 141 12.48 3.11 2.27
CA ALA A 141 12.79 1.69 2.39
C ALA A 141 12.28 0.89 1.18
N ARG A 142 11.07 1.19 0.72
CA ARG A 142 10.49 0.60 -0.50
C ARG A 142 11.27 0.96 -1.76
N LEU A 143 11.76 2.20 -1.88
CA LEU A 143 12.65 2.59 -2.99
C LEU A 143 13.95 1.77 -2.95
N LEU A 144 14.55 1.62 -1.77
CA LEU A 144 15.77 0.84 -1.58
C LEU A 144 15.53 -0.64 -1.95
N CYS A 145 14.50 -1.27 -1.40
CA CYS A 145 14.13 -2.65 -1.72
C CYS A 145 13.86 -2.84 -3.21
N TYR A 146 13.11 -1.93 -3.83
CA TYR A 146 12.85 -1.99 -5.26
C TYR A 146 14.14 -1.96 -6.08
N SER A 147 15.05 -1.05 -5.73
CA SER A 147 16.34 -0.91 -6.41
C SER A 147 17.20 -2.17 -6.23
N LEU A 148 17.21 -2.76 -5.03
CA LEU A 148 17.94 -3.98 -4.72
C LEU A 148 17.38 -5.20 -5.45
N LYS A 149 16.06 -5.34 -5.52
CA LYS A 149 15.40 -6.42 -6.28
C LYS A 149 15.73 -6.37 -7.77
N VAL A 150 15.72 -5.16 -8.34
CA VAL A 150 16.15 -4.94 -9.73
C VAL A 150 17.64 -5.26 -9.91
N LEU A 151 18.49 -4.89 -8.96
CA LEU A 151 19.92 -5.20 -9.03
C LEU A 151 20.17 -6.72 -9.00
N GLN A 152 19.56 -7.43 -8.05
CA GLN A 152 19.66 -8.89 -7.93
C GLN A 152 19.20 -9.60 -9.21
N SER A 153 18.06 -9.19 -9.75
CA SER A 153 17.54 -9.75 -11.00
C SER A 153 18.45 -9.45 -12.21
N CYS A 154 19.17 -8.33 -12.19
CA CYS A 154 20.13 -7.97 -13.23
C CYS A 154 21.38 -8.85 -13.15
N ASP A 155 21.93 -9.02 -11.94
CA ASP A 155 23.10 -9.86 -11.70
C ASP A 155 22.80 -11.34 -12.02
N ASP A 156 21.60 -11.83 -11.70
CA ASP A 156 21.15 -13.18 -12.06
C ASP A 156 21.01 -13.36 -13.58
N SER A 157 20.45 -12.37 -14.28
CA SER A 157 20.37 -12.39 -15.75
C SER A 157 21.74 -12.34 -16.41
N GLU A 158 22.70 -11.57 -15.87
CA GLU A 158 24.08 -11.48 -16.38
C GLU A 158 24.80 -12.84 -16.23
N ARG A 159 24.66 -13.51 -15.07
CA ARG A 159 25.23 -14.84 -14.82
C ARG A 159 24.69 -15.94 -15.75
N LEU A 160 23.40 -15.90 -16.08
CA LEU A 160 22.80 -16.87 -17.01
C LEU A 160 23.36 -16.71 -18.43
N CYS A 161 23.50 -15.47 -18.91
CA CYS A 161 24.09 -15.20 -20.23
C CYS A 161 25.56 -15.67 -20.33
N GLU A 162 26.34 -15.50 -19.26
CA GLU A 162 27.73 -15.99 -19.19
C GLU A 162 27.81 -17.52 -19.18
N SER A 163 26.83 -18.21 -18.59
CA SER A 163 26.77 -19.68 -18.56
C SER A 163 26.33 -20.29 -19.90
N GLU A 164 25.56 -19.58 -20.73
CA GLU A 164 25.09 -20.06 -22.04
C GLU A 164 26.05 -19.73 -23.19
N GLY A 165 26.93 -18.74 -23.04
CA GLY A 165 27.93 -18.34 -24.06
C GLY A 165 29.24 -19.15 -24.04
N GLY A 166 29.32 -20.23 -23.27
CA GLY A 166 30.55 -20.98 -22.98
C GLY A 166 30.82 -22.23 -23.83
N ASP A 167 29.95 -22.59 -24.79
CA ASP A 167 30.18 -23.74 -25.68
C ASP A 167 30.76 -23.29 -27.05
N ASN A 168 32.09 -23.37 -27.13
CA ASN A 168 32.95 -23.60 -28.30
C ASN A 168 32.52 -23.01 -29.67
N ILE A 169 33.09 -21.85 -30.00
CA ILE A 169 33.49 -21.55 -31.38
C ILE A 169 34.92 -22.08 -31.53
N GLU A 170 35.06 -23.30 -32.05
CA GLU A 170 36.31 -23.72 -32.69
C GLU A 170 36.26 -23.25 -34.15
N GLU A 171 37.13 -22.29 -34.47
CA GLU A 171 37.55 -21.99 -35.83
C GLU A 171 38.17 -23.25 -36.45
N SER A 172 37.66 -23.64 -37.62
CA SER A 172 38.37 -24.53 -38.54
C SER A 172 38.13 -24.04 -39.96
N ASP A 173 39.16 -23.39 -40.49
CA ASP A 173 39.30 -23.08 -41.90
C ASP A 173 39.33 -24.36 -42.74
N ASN A 174 38.52 -24.42 -43.79
CA ASN A 174 38.98 -24.94 -45.08
C ASN A 174 38.04 -24.57 -46.25
N GLU A 175 38.65 -23.98 -47.27
CA GLU A 175 38.09 -23.71 -48.59
C GLU A 175 37.74 -25.00 -49.37
N SER A 176 36.90 -24.79 -50.39
CA SER A 176 36.76 -25.56 -51.65
C SER A 176 35.67 -26.66 -51.72
N GLY A 177 34.63 -26.33 -52.49
CA GLY A 177 34.42 -26.98 -53.78
C GLY A 177 33.35 -28.08 -53.91
N SER A 178 32.41 -27.81 -54.83
CA SER A 178 31.65 -28.75 -55.68
C SER A 178 30.32 -29.36 -55.22
N GLU A 179 29.40 -29.29 -56.19
CA GLU A 179 28.03 -29.78 -56.28
C GLU A 179 27.86 -31.32 -56.31
N SER A 180 26.58 -31.70 -56.29
CA SER A 180 25.92 -32.95 -56.74
C SER A 180 25.69 -33.99 -55.63
N HIS A 181 24.43 -34.19 -55.21
CA HIS A 181 23.36 -35.03 -55.79
C HIS A 181 23.56 -36.52 -55.51
N TYR A 182 22.50 -37.13 -54.96
CA TYR A 182 21.98 -38.49 -55.07
C TYR A 182 21.63 -39.14 -53.72
N GLU A 183 20.40 -39.66 -53.71
CA GLU A 183 19.68 -40.35 -52.65
C GLU A 183 20.33 -41.68 -52.23
N SER A 184 20.05 -42.13 -51.01
CA SER A 184 19.69 -43.54 -50.75
C SER A 184 19.15 -43.72 -49.34
N ASP A 185 17.86 -44.02 -49.28
CA ASP A 185 17.11 -44.87 -48.36
C ASP A 185 17.90 -45.62 -47.28
N ARG A 186 17.44 -45.48 -46.03
CA ARG A 186 17.16 -46.61 -45.12
C ARG A 186 15.98 -46.28 -44.20
N GLU A 187 14.84 -46.91 -44.49
CA GLU A 187 13.78 -47.16 -43.53
C GLU A 187 14.29 -48.13 -42.45
N SER A 188 14.04 -47.80 -41.18
CA SER A 188 13.91 -48.77 -40.10
C SER A 188 12.92 -48.20 -39.08
N ASP A 189 11.72 -48.77 -39.11
CA ASP A 189 10.72 -48.66 -38.05
C ASP A 189 11.30 -49.09 -36.71
N SER A 190 11.10 -48.26 -35.68
CA SER A 190 10.95 -48.75 -34.31
C SER A 190 10.19 -47.73 -33.50
N ASP A 191 8.91 -48.04 -33.29
CA ASP A 191 8.00 -47.40 -32.37
C ASP A 191 8.60 -47.18 -30.98
N GLY A 192 8.43 -45.96 -30.48
CA GLY A 192 8.84 -45.57 -29.14
C GLY A 192 8.51 -44.10 -28.86
N GLU A 193 7.29 -43.65 -29.18
CA GLU A 193 6.78 -42.35 -28.73
C GLU A 193 6.65 -42.32 -27.20
N SER A 194 7.76 -42.06 -26.50
CA SER A 194 7.72 -41.50 -25.16
C SER A 194 7.52 -40.00 -25.31
N ASN A 195 6.25 -39.62 -25.35
CA ASN A 195 5.77 -38.25 -25.26
C ASN A 195 6.15 -37.63 -23.90
N ASN A 196 7.43 -37.35 -23.69
CA ASN A 196 7.87 -36.41 -22.66
C ASN A 196 7.62 -35.01 -23.19
N ARG A 197 6.34 -34.62 -23.21
CA ARG A 197 5.95 -33.21 -23.10
C ARG A 197 6.53 -32.73 -21.78
N LEU A 198 7.78 -32.24 -21.84
CA LEU A 198 8.31 -31.32 -20.87
C LEU A 198 7.32 -30.16 -20.85
N ASP A 199 6.44 -30.19 -19.86
CA ASP A 199 5.61 -29.08 -19.43
C ASP A 199 6.59 -27.96 -19.06
N THR A 200 7.00 -27.22 -20.09
CA THR A 200 7.80 -26.02 -19.94
C THR A 200 6.83 -24.99 -19.38
N GLN A 201 6.53 -25.11 -18.08
CA GLN A 201 5.93 -24.03 -17.32
C GLN A 201 6.87 -22.85 -17.52
N SER A 202 6.50 -21.93 -18.40
CA SER A 202 7.23 -20.68 -18.58
C SER A 202 7.28 -20.06 -17.20
N VAL A 203 8.45 -20.10 -16.55
CA VAL A 203 8.67 -19.41 -15.28
C VAL A 203 8.32 -17.96 -15.57
N VAL A 204 7.22 -17.49 -15.01
CA VAL A 204 6.78 -16.11 -15.22
C VAL A 204 7.83 -15.24 -14.55
N ASP A 205 8.60 -14.52 -15.36
CA ASP A 205 9.59 -13.57 -14.86
C ASP A 205 8.86 -12.35 -14.26
N ASP A 206 8.66 -12.41 -12.94
CA ASP A 206 7.99 -11.38 -12.16
C ASP A 206 8.77 -10.05 -12.15
N CYS A 207 10.06 -10.03 -12.48
CA CYS A 207 10.88 -8.82 -12.48
C CYS A 207 11.13 -8.21 -13.88
N LYS A 208 10.66 -8.85 -14.95
CA LYS A 208 10.85 -8.41 -16.34
C LYS A 208 10.57 -6.93 -16.60
N ASP A 209 9.40 -6.45 -16.19
CA ASP A 209 9.02 -5.05 -16.41
C ASP A 209 9.83 -4.08 -15.52
N SER A 210 10.21 -4.51 -14.32
CA SER A 210 11.08 -3.73 -13.44
C SER A 210 12.48 -3.59 -14.04
N LEU A 211 13.07 -4.67 -14.56
CA LEU A 211 14.36 -4.65 -15.25
C LEU A 211 14.32 -3.75 -16.49
N LYS A 212 13.27 -3.86 -17.29
CA LYS A 212 13.09 -3.05 -18.51
C LYS A 212 12.97 -1.55 -18.21
N LEU A 213 12.24 -1.18 -17.14
CA LEU A 213 11.91 0.22 -16.87
C LEU A 213 12.87 0.93 -15.92
N TYR A 214 13.61 0.21 -15.07
CA TYR A 214 14.42 0.84 -14.03
C TYR A 214 15.63 1.59 -14.66
N PRO A 215 15.70 2.92 -14.53
CA PRO A 215 16.60 3.74 -15.32
C PRO A 215 17.95 3.97 -14.60
N TRP A 216 18.80 2.95 -14.54
CA TRP A 216 20.14 3.09 -13.96
C TRP A 216 20.93 4.23 -14.63
N GLN A 217 21.55 5.09 -13.82
CA GLN A 217 22.50 6.12 -14.28
C GLN A 217 23.91 5.82 -13.77
N SER A 218 24.91 6.49 -14.36
CA SER A 218 26.34 6.24 -14.16
C SER A 218 26.73 6.10 -12.68
N GLY A 219 27.19 4.90 -12.31
CA GLY A 219 27.66 4.56 -10.97
C GLY A 219 26.58 4.19 -9.95
N GLN A 220 25.29 4.36 -10.25
CA GLN A 220 24.21 4.04 -9.28
C GLN A 220 24.14 2.55 -8.94
N LYS A 221 24.35 1.67 -9.94
CA LYS A 221 24.45 0.22 -9.71
C LYS A 221 25.59 -0.11 -8.75
N GLU A 222 26.76 0.49 -8.97
CA GLU A 222 27.96 0.25 -8.17
C GLU A 222 27.82 0.76 -6.73
N LEU A 223 27.25 1.97 -6.56
CA LEU A 223 26.93 2.49 -5.23
C LEU A 223 25.95 1.58 -4.49
N LEU A 224 24.97 1.01 -5.19
CA LEU A 224 24.03 0.07 -4.59
C LEU A 224 24.68 -1.29 -4.26
N ARG A 225 25.59 -1.79 -5.10
CA ARG A 225 26.41 -2.98 -4.78
C ARG A 225 27.24 -2.76 -3.53
N ARG A 226 27.87 -1.59 -3.39
CA ARG A 226 28.59 -1.20 -2.18
C ARG A 226 27.68 -1.19 -0.93
N VAL A 227 26.42 -0.79 -1.06
CA VAL A 227 25.43 -0.92 0.02
C VAL A 227 25.20 -2.40 0.36
N CYS A 228 24.95 -3.27 -0.62
CA CYS A 228 24.81 -4.72 -0.39
C CYS A 228 26.04 -5.30 0.32
N GLU A 229 27.23 -5.06 -0.22
CA GLU A 229 28.49 -5.55 0.33
C GLU A 229 28.71 -5.07 1.76
N SER A 230 28.35 -3.82 2.07
CA SER A 230 28.48 -3.28 3.43
C SER A 230 27.59 -4.01 4.43
N ILE A 231 26.43 -4.50 4.00
CA ILE A 231 25.46 -5.23 4.81
C ILE A 231 25.89 -6.70 4.96
N GLU A 232 26.29 -7.33 3.85
CA GLU A 232 26.67 -8.74 3.79
C GLU A 232 27.97 -9.01 4.52
N ASN A 233 28.97 -8.14 4.33
CA ASN A 233 30.27 -8.25 4.99
C ASN A 233 30.27 -7.65 6.41
N GLY A 234 29.14 -7.12 6.88
CA GLY A 234 29.00 -6.60 8.24
C GLY A 234 29.94 -5.43 8.56
N TRP A 235 30.07 -4.46 7.65
CA TRP A 235 30.85 -3.25 7.88
C TRP A 235 30.35 -2.48 9.13
N ASP A 236 31.19 -1.58 9.66
CA ASP A 236 30.76 -0.74 10.77
C ASP A 236 29.58 0.16 10.37
N TRP A 237 28.78 0.56 11.36
CA TRP A 237 27.54 1.29 11.12
C TRP A 237 27.74 2.61 10.37
N ARG A 238 28.86 3.32 10.57
CA ARG A 238 29.13 4.59 9.86
C ARG A 238 29.43 4.33 8.40
N SER A 239 30.20 3.30 8.09
CA SER A 239 30.51 2.91 6.72
C SER A 239 29.27 2.45 5.95
N GLN A 240 28.37 1.69 6.60
CA GLN A 240 27.07 1.32 6.02
C GLN A 240 26.19 2.55 5.76
N GLU A 241 26.09 3.46 6.74
CA GLU A 241 25.33 4.71 6.57
C GLU A 241 25.89 5.57 5.44
N ASN A 242 27.21 5.70 5.35
CA ASN A 242 27.88 6.47 4.30
C ASN A 242 27.62 5.88 2.91
N ALA A 243 27.72 4.56 2.75
CA ALA A 243 27.39 3.89 1.49
C ALA A 243 25.93 4.17 1.08
N LEU A 244 24.99 4.10 2.03
CA LEU A 244 23.58 4.37 1.75
C LEU A 244 23.32 5.85 1.43
N LEU A 245 24.00 6.77 2.12
CA LEU A 245 23.92 8.21 1.85
C LEU A 245 24.47 8.55 0.46
N GLU A 246 25.59 7.97 0.06
CA GLU A 246 26.16 8.15 -1.28
C GLU A 246 25.20 7.65 -2.37
N PHE A 247 24.58 6.47 -2.16
CA PHE A 247 23.55 5.95 -3.06
C PHE A 247 22.38 6.93 -3.17
N TYR A 248 21.79 7.38 -2.06
CA TYR A 248 20.68 8.34 -2.11
C TYR A 248 21.06 9.69 -2.71
N LYS A 249 22.26 10.20 -2.41
CA LYS A 249 22.80 11.42 -3.02
C LYS A 249 22.86 11.29 -4.53
N SER A 250 23.31 10.14 -5.04
CA SER A 250 23.40 9.89 -6.49
C SER A 250 22.03 9.91 -7.17
N LEU A 251 20.98 9.38 -6.51
CA LEU A 251 19.61 9.42 -7.02
C LEU A 251 19.04 10.83 -7.00
N MET A 252 19.19 11.55 -5.88
CA MET A 252 18.58 12.87 -5.67
C MET A 252 19.27 13.99 -6.45
N SER A 253 20.55 13.83 -6.80
CA SER A 253 21.32 14.85 -7.53
C SER A 253 21.09 14.82 -9.04
N GLN A 254 20.38 13.80 -9.55
CA GLN A 254 20.17 13.62 -10.98
C GLN A 254 19.38 14.78 -11.59
N ARG A 255 19.90 15.37 -12.67
CA ARG A 255 19.22 16.42 -13.44
C ARG A 255 18.22 15.83 -14.44
N VAL A 256 17.03 16.43 -14.52
CA VAL A 256 15.93 15.95 -15.38
C VAL A 256 15.40 17.09 -16.24
N ARG A 257 15.85 17.18 -17.50
CA ARG A 257 15.51 18.28 -18.43
C ARG A 257 14.47 17.94 -19.51
N GLY A 258 14.20 16.66 -19.75
CA GLY A 258 13.23 16.21 -20.76
C GLY A 258 12.50 14.97 -20.30
N ASP A 259 13.03 13.79 -20.67
CA ASP A 259 12.50 12.51 -20.22
C ASP A 259 12.59 12.38 -18.70
N THR A 260 11.42 12.38 -18.08
CA THR A 260 11.24 12.41 -16.63
C THR A 260 11.57 11.06 -16.01
N PHE A 261 11.38 9.97 -16.76
CA PHE A 261 11.52 8.61 -16.25
C PHE A 261 12.91 8.02 -16.46
N LYS A 262 13.88 8.82 -16.92
CA LYS A 262 15.30 8.50 -16.77
C LYS A 262 15.79 8.56 -15.33
N SER A 263 14.97 9.06 -14.40
CA SER A 263 15.31 9.10 -12.98
C SER A 263 14.65 7.98 -12.20
N ALA A 264 15.46 7.22 -11.47
CA ALA A 264 14.98 6.11 -10.66
C ALA A 264 13.95 6.55 -9.62
N ILE A 265 14.10 7.75 -9.03
CA ILE A 265 13.10 8.30 -8.10
C ILE A 265 11.77 8.58 -8.82
N LEU A 266 11.79 9.17 -10.01
CA LEU A 266 10.55 9.51 -10.73
C LEU A 266 9.86 8.26 -11.30
N HIS A 267 10.65 7.30 -11.77
CA HIS A 267 10.16 5.97 -12.11
C HIS A 267 9.53 5.28 -10.90
N PHE A 268 10.24 5.25 -9.76
CA PHE A 268 9.73 4.69 -8.52
C PHE A 268 8.43 5.35 -8.07
N LEU A 269 8.30 6.67 -8.19
CA LEU A 269 7.04 7.36 -7.87
C LEU A 269 5.87 6.93 -8.76
N ALA A 270 6.12 6.59 -10.03
CA ALA A 270 5.10 6.03 -10.91
C ALA A 270 4.68 4.63 -10.46
N VAL A 271 5.64 3.77 -10.09
CA VAL A 271 5.38 2.41 -9.60
C VAL A 271 4.67 2.45 -8.23
N LEU A 272 5.12 3.29 -7.31
CA LEU A 272 4.47 3.54 -6.02
C LEU A 272 3.05 4.11 -6.20
N GLY A 273 2.80 4.79 -7.32
CA GLY A 273 1.50 5.28 -7.74
C GLY A 273 0.52 4.16 -8.10
N ILE A 274 0.96 2.92 -8.27
CA ILE A 274 0.07 1.78 -8.53
C ILE A 274 -0.60 1.36 -7.21
N ASN A 275 -1.93 1.26 -7.22
CA ASN A 275 -2.67 0.64 -6.14
C ASN A 275 -2.68 -0.87 -6.36
N GLU A 276 -1.98 -1.58 -5.49
CA GLU A 276 -1.86 -3.03 -5.48
C GLU A 276 -3.19 -3.80 -5.47
N GLN A 277 -4.17 -3.35 -4.68
CA GLN A 277 -5.45 -4.06 -4.56
C GLN A 277 -6.30 -3.90 -5.81
N THR A 278 -6.29 -2.71 -6.40
CA THR A 278 -7.16 -2.40 -7.55
C THR A 278 -6.44 -2.50 -8.89
N ARG A 279 -5.10 -2.69 -8.88
CA ARG A 279 -4.21 -2.68 -10.04
C ARG A 279 -4.39 -1.46 -10.93
N ARG A 280 -4.69 -0.31 -10.32
CA ARG A 280 -4.90 0.98 -11.01
C ARG A 280 -3.98 2.05 -10.48
N LEU A 281 -3.63 3.02 -11.33
CA LEU A 281 -2.88 4.20 -10.90
C LEU A 281 -3.73 5.06 -9.94
N ARG A 282 -3.10 5.52 -8.86
CA ARG A 282 -3.69 6.39 -7.85
C ARG A 282 -3.90 7.79 -8.42
N GLN A 283 -5.04 8.37 -8.08
CA GLN A 283 -5.33 9.77 -8.35
C GLN A 283 -4.51 10.68 -7.42
N ALA A 284 -4.45 11.98 -7.76
CA ALA A 284 -3.73 12.98 -6.99
C ALA A 284 -4.06 12.94 -5.47
N ASN A 285 -5.34 12.81 -5.12
CA ASN A 285 -5.81 12.82 -3.73
C ASN A 285 -5.29 11.62 -2.93
N ASP A 286 -5.16 10.46 -3.58
CA ASP A 286 -4.74 9.21 -2.96
C ASP A 286 -3.22 8.99 -2.99
N PHE A 287 -2.47 9.91 -3.63
CA PHE A 287 -1.02 9.80 -3.74
C PHE A 287 -0.26 10.98 -3.10
N SER A 288 -0.86 12.17 -3.02
CA SER A 288 -0.16 13.38 -2.58
C SER A 288 0.49 13.24 -1.19
N TYR A 289 -0.09 12.46 -0.28
CA TYR A 289 0.49 12.20 1.04
C TYR A 289 1.73 11.28 0.95
N MET A 290 1.72 10.27 0.06
CA MET A 290 2.87 9.39 -0.17
C MET A 290 4.04 10.19 -0.75
N LEU A 291 3.76 11.01 -1.76
CA LEU A 291 4.75 11.92 -2.35
C LEU A 291 5.28 12.94 -1.34
N SER A 292 4.42 13.46 -0.46
CA SER A 292 4.86 14.35 0.62
C SER A 292 5.85 13.65 1.57
N GLY A 293 5.69 12.34 1.77
CA GLY A 293 6.61 11.53 2.56
C GLY A 293 7.98 11.40 1.91
N VAL A 294 8.01 11.02 0.62
CA VAL A 294 9.26 10.93 -0.16
C VAL A 294 9.98 12.28 -0.21
N VAL A 295 9.26 13.38 -0.47
CA VAL A 295 9.85 14.74 -0.49
C VAL A 295 10.39 15.14 0.88
N TYR A 296 9.71 14.78 1.97
CA TYR A 296 10.19 15.04 3.32
C TYR A 296 11.49 14.29 3.61
N CYS A 297 11.52 12.98 3.33
CA CYS A 297 12.72 12.15 3.51
C CYS A 297 13.89 12.65 2.65
N ALA A 298 13.64 12.99 1.40
CA ALA A 298 14.67 13.53 0.52
C ALA A 298 15.28 14.84 1.05
N ARG A 299 14.47 15.72 1.66
CA ARG A 299 14.98 16.96 2.28
C ARG A 299 15.85 16.72 3.50
N VAL A 300 15.47 15.78 4.37
CA VAL A 300 16.28 15.48 5.56
C VAL A 300 17.56 14.72 5.18
N ILE A 301 17.52 13.88 4.15
CA ILE A 301 18.72 13.23 3.61
C ILE A 301 19.63 14.26 2.94
N ALA A 302 19.08 15.16 2.12
CA ALA A 302 19.87 16.19 1.44
C ALA A 302 20.61 17.10 2.43
N VAL A 303 19.96 17.51 3.52
CA VAL A 303 20.65 18.33 4.53
C VAL A 303 21.72 17.54 5.27
N GLU A 304 21.50 16.25 5.56
CA GLU A 304 22.53 15.40 6.17
C GLU A 304 23.74 15.19 5.24
N VAL A 305 23.52 15.13 3.92
CA VAL A 305 24.59 15.03 2.91
C VAL A 305 25.42 16.31 2.82
N ILE A 306 24.79 17.48 2.95
CA ILE A 306 25.42 18.77 2.68
C ILE A 306 26.02 19.38 3.96
N LEU A 307 25.30 19.23 5.07
CA LEU A 307 25.62 19.70 6.41
C LEU A 307 25.42 18.57 7.44
N PRO A 308 26.34 17.60 7.51
CA PRO A 308 26.22 16.42 8.37
C PRO A 308 25.98 16.80 9.83
N SER A 309 25.06 16.12 10.49
CA SER A 309 24.73 16.39 11.89
C SER A 309 25.88 16.08 12.85
N GLY A 310 26.77 15.15 12.48
CA GLY A 310 27.92 14.76 13.30
C GLY A 310 29.09 15.75 13.28
N GLU A 311 29.11 16.69 12.33
CA GLU A 311 30.21 17.66 12.13
C GLU A 311 29.76 19.10 12.44
N ARG A 312 28.65 19.26 13.17
CA ARG A 312 28.01 20.56 13.43
C ARG A 312 28.90 21.57 14.15
N GLU A 313 29.75 21.10 15.05
CA GLU A 313 30.63 21.96 15.86
C GLU A 313 31.78 22.55 15.03
N ASP A 314 32.17 21.86 13.96
CA ASP A 314 33.28 22.25 13.07
C ASP A 314 32.78 23.04 11.84
N GLN A 315 31.47 23.20 11.66
CA GLN A 315 30.86 23.91 10.54
C GLN A 315 30.86 25.43 10.73
N GLY A 316 31.15 26.17 9.66
CA GLY A 316 31.14 27.64 9.66
C GLY A 316 30.56 28.27 8.40
N ASP A 317 30.88 29.55 8.18
CA ASP A 317 30.31 30.35 7.08
C ASP A 317 30.56 29.74 5.68
N GLU A 318 31.67 29.03 5.48
CA GLU A 318 31.98 28.33 4.23
C GLU A 318 31.02 27.16 3.96
N ASP A 319 30.62 26.43 5.00
CA ASP A 319 29.65 25.34 4.92
C ASP A 319 28.24 25.87 4.61
N ASP A 320 27.88 27.02 5.19
CA ASP A 320 26.61 27.69 4.91
C ASP A 320 26.51 28.15 3.44
N GLU A 321 27.60 28.64 2.88
CA GLU A 321 27.63 29.05 1.47
C GLU A 321 27.63 27.84 0.53
N ARG A 322 28.38 26.78 0.86
CA ARG A 322 28.29 25.48 0.17
C ARG A 322 26.86 24.94 0.24
N PHE A 323 26.19 25.09 1.37
CA PHE A 323 24.81 24.65 1.52
C PHE A 323 23.85 25.32 0.55
N LYS A 324 23.94 26.65 0.39
CA LYS A 324 23.11 27.37 -0.59
C LYS A 324 23.38 26.89 -2.02
N GLN A 325 24.65 26.71 -2.38
CA GLN A 325 25.04 26.25 -3.72
C GLN A 325 24.54 24.83 -4.03
N GLU A 326 24.72 23.89 -3.09
CA GLU A 326 24.25 22.50 -3.27
C GLU A 326 22.72 22.41 -3.25
N ARG A 327 22.07 23.22 -2.39
CA ARG A 327 20.61 23.35 -2.39
C ARG A 327 20.08 23.83 -3.74
N ASP A 328 20.74 24.80 -4.38
CA ASP A 328 20.31 25.27 -5.69
C ASP A 328 20.42 24.14 -6.73
N LYS A 329 21.52 23.37 -6.73
CA LYS A 329 21.64 22.18 -7.60
C LYS A 329 20.52 21.17 -7.35
N TYR A 330 20.17 20.93 -6.09
CA TYR A 330 19.05 20.07 -5.69
C TYR A 330 17.69 20.59 -6.19
N LEU A 331 17.45 21.90 -6.17
CA LEU A 331 16.23 22.51 -6.73
C LEU A 331 16.17 22.49 -8.26
N TYR A 332 17.25 22.12 -8.95
CA TYR A 332 17.28 21.84 -10.39
C TYR A 332 17.42 20.33 -10.71
N SER A 333 17.31 19.46 -9.71
CA SER A 333 17.38 18.00 -9.87
C SER A 333 15.99 17.37 -10.05
N VAL A 334 15.91 16.04 -10.00
CA VAL A 334 14.68 15.25 -9.87
C VAL A 334 13.72 15.82 -8.81
N MET A 335 14.26 16.43 -7.76
CA MET A 335 13.46 16.96 -6.67
C MET A 335 12.60 18.15 -7.10
N SER A 336 13.02 18.92 -8.10
CA SER A 336 12.20 19.96 -8.72
C SER A 336 10.90 19.39 -9.32
N LYS A 337 10.98 18.23 -9.98
CA LYS A 337 9.83 17.54 -10.59
C LYS A 337 8.93 16.94 -9.52
N ALA A 338 9.51 16.29 -8.49
CA ALA A 338 8.77 15.76 -7.36
C ALA A 338 8.01 16.88 -6.60
N LEU A 339 8.65 18.04 -6.40
CA LEU A 339 8.02 19.23 -5.78
C LEU A 339 6.91 19.82 -6.66
N SER A 340 7.13 19.93 -7.98
CA SER A 340 6.10 20.37 -8.93
C SER A 340 4.90 19.44 -8.93
N MET A 341 5.14 18.13 -8.92
CA MET A 341 4.10 17.10 -8.84
C MET A 341 3.33 17.20 -7.51
N LEU A 342 4.02 17.39 -6.39
CA LEU A 342 3.39 17.54 -5.08
C LEU A 342 2.53 18.80 -4.97
N ALA A 343 3.04 19.94 -5.46
CA ALA A 343 2.29 21.19 -5.49
C ALA A 343 1.03 21.04 -6.35
N TYR A 344 1.15 20.38 -7.50
CA TYR A 344 0.03 20.11 -8.39
C TYR A 344 -1.01 19.17 -7.75
N GLY A 345 -0.58 18.06 -7.16
CA GLY A 345 -1.45 17.10 -6.48
C GLY A 345 -2.21 17.74 -5.32
N LYS A 346 -1.53 18.58 -4.52
CA LYS A 346 -2.19 19.39 -3.47
C LYS A 346 -3.20 20.37 -4.04
N SER A 347 -2.92 21.01 -5.17
CA SER A 347 -3.86 21.92 -5.82
C SER A 347 -5.13 21.20 -6.30
N ILE A 348 -4.99 19.96 -6.79
CA ILE A 348 -6.14 19.11 -7.15
C ILE A 348 -6.91 18.74 -5.88
N ALA A 349 -6.23 18.31 -4.82
CA ALA A 349 -6.88 17.95 -3.55
C ALA A 349 -7.65 19.12 -2.93
N MET A 350 -7.10 20.33 -2.96
CA MET A 350 -7.79 21.54 -2.49
C MET A 350 -8.99 21.89 -3.34
N LYS A 351 -8.91 21.73 -4.68
CA LYS A 351 -10.04 21.98 -5.60
C LYS A 351 -11.12 20.91 -5.51
N ASN A 352 -10.73 19.66 -5.24
CA ASN A 352 -11.61 18.49 -5.18
C ASN A 352 -12.27 18.29 -3.81
N GLY A 353 -12.38 19.33 -2.97
CA GLY A 353 -13.10 19.27 -1.70
C GLY A 353 -14.48 18.61 -1.87
N ASN A 354 -14.58 17.34 -1.45
CA ASN A 354 -15.75 16.45 -1.44
C ASN A 354 -16.23 15.80 -2.76
N ALA A 355 -15.71 16.12 -3.95
CA ALA A 355 -16.27 15.58 -5.20
C ALA A 355 -15.67 14.25 -5.70
N GLY A 356 -14.45 13.88 -5.27
CA GLY A 356 -13.70 12.76 -5.87
C GLY A 356 -13.84 11.39 -5.20
N ALA A 357 -14.52 11.32 -4.04
CA ALA A 357 -14.61 10.07 -3.28
C ALA A 357 -15.85 9.25 -3.62
N ILE A 358 -16.89 9.85 -4.20
CA ILE A 358 -18.17 9.21 -4.49
C ILE A 358 -18.54 9.51 -5.95
N SER A 359 -18.73 8.46 -6.75
CA SER A 359 -19.33 8.54 -8.08
C SER A 359 -20.56 7.64 -8.16
N TRP A 360 -21.48 7.94 -9.07
CA TRP A 360 -22.68 7.13 -9.32
C TRP A 360 -22.64 6.60 -10.75
N SER A 361 -23.13 5.38 -10.97
CA SER A 361 -23.46 4.89 -12.31
C SER A 361 -24.55 5.75 -12.94
N ASP A 362 -24.62 5.77 -14.28
CA ASP A 362 -25.61 6.57 -15.03
C ASP A 362 -27.06 6.22 -14.63
N ASP A 363 -27.30 4.96 -14.29
CA ASP A 363 -28.60 4.45 -13.83
C ASP A 363 -28.87 4.66 -12.33
N ARG A 364 -27.91 5.25 -11.59
CA ARG A 364 -27.93 5.50 -10.15
C ARG A 364 -28.13 4.25 -9.27
N LYS A 365 -27.87 3.05 -9.80
CA LYS A 365 -27.99 1.79 -9.04
C LYS A 365 -26.71 1.44 -8.28
N VAL A 366 -25.56 1.93 -8.74
CA VAL A 366 -24.25 1.61 -8.16
C VAL A 366 -23.56 2.90 -7.76
N MET A 367 -23.17 2.98 -6.49
CA MET A 367 -22.34 4.07 -5.96
C MET A 367 -20.90 3.56 -5.85
N SER A 368 -19.94 4.23 -6.48
CA SER A 368 -18.52 3.95 -6.30
C SER A 368 -17.94 4.87 -5.23
N TYR A 369 -17.52 4.31 -4.09
CA TYR A 369 -16.79 5.02 -3.04
C TYR A 369 -15.31 4.66 -3.09
N LYS A 370 -14.43 5.63 -3.37
CA LYS A 370 -12.98 5.42 -3.53
C LYS A 370 -12.64 4.26 -4.49
N GLY A 371 -13.43 4.14 -5.56
CA GLY A 371 -13.28 3.09 -6.58
C GLY A 371 -13.83 1.72 -6.20
N ARG A 372 -14.46 1.56 -5.02
CA ARG A 372 -15.23 0.34 -4.68
C ARG A 372 -16.69 0.56 -4.98
N GLU A 373 -17.27 -0.34 -5.77
CA GLU A 373 -18.68 -0.34 -6.12
C GLU A 373 -19.54 -0.85 -4.95
N ILE A 374 -20.59 -0.09 -4.65
CA ILE A 374 -21.60 -0.37 -3.64
C ILE A 374 -22.93 -0.35 -4.35
N ASP A 375 -23.53 -1.53 -4.48
CA ASP A 375 -24.89 -1.69 -4.99
C ASP A 375 -25.90 -1.05 -4.02
N ALA A 376 -26.70 -0.11 -4.53
CA ALA A 376 -27.67 0.64 -3.74
C ALA A 376 -28.79 -0.26 -3.17
N ALA A 377 -29.14 -1.34 -3.87
CA ALA A 377 -30.12 -2.31 -3.36
C ALA A 377 -29.55 -3.09 -2.17
N ARG A 378 -28.27 -3.48 -2.20
CA ARG A 378 -27.58 -4.09 -1.04
C ARG A 378 -27.51 -3.15 0.15
N PHE A 379 -27.23 -1.87 -0.10
CA PHE A 379 -27.29 -0.84 0.94
C PHE A 379 -28.70 -0.73 1.55
N GLY A 380 -29.74 -0.70 0.71
CA GLY A 380 -31.12 -0.70 1.18
C GLY A 380 -31.52 -1.95 1.98
N ILE A 381 -31.02 -3.13 1.61
CA ILE A 381 -31.22 -4.38 2.37
C ILE A 381 -30.57 -4.26 3.75
N MET A 382 -29.34 -3.73 3.83
CA MET A 382 -28.62 -3.54 5.08
C MET A 382 -29.35 -2.58 6.02
N VAL A 383 -29.82 -1.43 5.52
CA VAL A 383 -30.60 -0.46 6.32
C VAL A 383 -31.89 -1.10 6.84
N ARG A 384 -32.64 -1.81 5.98
CA ARG A 384 -33.85 -2.55 6.41
C ARG A 384 -33.53 -3.61 7.46
N GLY A 385 -32.43 -4.35 7.30
CA GLY A 385 -31.98 -5.34 8.28
C GLY A 385 -31.68 -4.73 9.65
N VAL A 386 -31.03 -3.56 9.69
CA VAL A 386 -30.78 -2.84 10.94
C VAL A 386 -32.08 -2.38 11.60
N VAL A 387 -33.04 -1.88 10.82
CA VAL A 387 -34.37 -1.48 11.34
C VAL A 387 -35.09 -2.66 11.95
N GLU A 388 -35.12 -3.81 11.25
CA GLU A 388 -35.78 -5.00 11.77
C GLU A 388 -35.08 -5.55 13.01
N GLU A 389 -33.73 -5.57 13.06
CA GLU A 389 -33.00 -5.96 14.26
C GLU A 389 -33.30 -5.01 15.44
N ALA A 390 -33.32 -3.70 15.20
CA ALA A 390 -33.63 -2.71 16.22
C ALA A 390 -35.07 -2.88 16.75
N LYS A 391 -36.06 -3.07 15.86
CA LYS A 391 -37.46 -3.36 16.23
C LYS A 391 -37.56 -4.63 17.06
N ASP A 392 -36.92 -5.71 16.62
CA ASP A 392 -36.96 -6.98 17.32
C ASP A 392 -36.37 -6.86 18.73
N ARG A 393 -35.25 -6.16 18.87
CA ARG A 393 -34.62 -5.92 20.18
C ARG A 393 -35.48 -5.05 21.08
N LEU A 394 -36.04 -3.95 20.56
CA LEU A 394 -36.93 -3.08 21.30
C LEU A 394 -38.12 -3.87 21.86
N TRP A 395 -38.85 -4.56 20.99
CA TRP A 395 -40.06 -5.25 21.37
C TRP A 395 -39.78 -6.48 22.23
N LYS A 396 -38.92 -7.40 21.78
CA LYS A 396 -38.71 -8.69 22.47
C LYS A 396 -37.89 -8.55 23.75
N HIS A 397 -36.87 -7.69 23.77
CA HIS A 397 -35.89 -7.66 24.87
C HIS A 397 -36.02 -6.46 25.80
N LEU A 398 -36.51 -5.31 25.32
CA LEU A 398 -36.65 -4.10 26.14
C LEU A 398 -38.08 -3.87 26.62
N MET A 399 -39.07 -4.21 25.79
CA MET A 399 -40.50 -4.06 26.11
C MET A 399 -41.19 -5.37 26.51
N TRP A 400 -40.50 -6.51 26.41
CA TRP A 400 -41.06 -7.85 26.68
C TRP A 400 -42.39 -8.08 25.95
N ALA A 401 -42.44 -7.71 24.67
CA ALA A 401 -43.53 -7.95 23.74
C ALA A 401 -43.04 -8.91 22.63
N ARG A 402 -43.39 -10.19 22.75
CA ARG A 402 -42.93 -11.26 21.85
C ARG A 402 -43.87 -11.44 20.66
N THR A 403 -45.15 -11.13 20.84
CA THR A 403 -46.16 -11.16 19.78
C THR A 403 -46.49 -9.74 19.31
N GLN A 404 -47.10 -9.63 18.13
CA GLN A 404 -47.53 -8.35 17.58
C GLN A 404 -48.68 -7.73 18.40
N GLU A 405 -49.55 -8.56 18.97
CA GLU A 405 -50.70 -8.17 19.80
C GLU A 405 -50.28 -7.54 21.14
N GLU A 406 -49.09 -7.87 21.63
CA GLU A 406 -48.50 -7.29 22.84
C GLU A 406 -47.86 -5.92 22.59
N ARG A 407 -47.63 -5.55 21.33
CA ARG A 407 -47.08 -4.25 20.94
C ARG A 407 -48.16 -3.19 21.08
N PHE A 408 -47.74 -1.98 21.41
CA PHE A 408 -48.63 -0.86 21.57
C PHE A 408 -48.27 0.24 20.57
N GLU A 409 -49.28 0.97 20.13
CA GLU A 409 -49.12 2.17 19.33
C GLU A 409 -49.26 3.38 20.25
N MET A 410 -48.35 4.34 20.09
CA MET A 410 -48.38 5.58 20.83
C MET A 410 -48.33 6.72 19.81
N PRO A 411 -49.37 7.59 19.77
CA PRO A 411 -49.34 8.77 18.93
C PRO A 411 -48.12 9.64 19.29
N LEU A 412 -47.33 10.04 18.28
CA LEU A 412 -46.11 10.83 18.49
C LEU A 412 -46.38 12.15 19.21
N GLU A 413 -47.58 12.71 19.04
CA GLU A 413 -48.05 13.94 19.71
C GLU A 413 -48.18 13.81 21.23
N GLN A 414 -48.32 12.58 21.73
CA GLN A 414 -48.44 12.29 23.17
C GLN A 414 -47.09 12.02 23.84
N LEU A 415 -46.00 12.03 23.05
CA LEU A 415 -44.65 11.72 23.49
C LEU A 415 -44.03 12.99 24.11
N GLN A 416 -44.00 13.03 25.45
CA GLN A 416 -43.44 14.14 26.21
C GLN A 416 -42.14 13.70 26.90
N ASP A 417 -41.05 14.45 26.69
CA ASP A 417 -39.78 14.22 27.39
C ASP A 417 -39.91 14.54 28.88
N ASP A 418 -39.99 13.50 29.70
CA ASP A 418 -39.97 13.62 31.16
C ASP A 418 -38.55 13.40 31.71
N VAL A 419 -37.78 14.48 31.72
CA VAL A 419 -36.42 14.53 32.31
C VAL A 419 -36.39 14.33 33.83
N THR A 420 -37.55 14.32 34.50
CA THR A 420 -37.65 14.10 35.97
C THR A 420 -37.66 12.61 36.36
N TRP A 421 -37.68 11.70 35.37
CA TRP A 421 -37.66 10.24 35.57
C TRP A 421 -38.80 9.68 36.44
N THR A 422 -39.90 10.41 36.62
CA THR A 422 -40.95 10.07 37.60
C THR A 422 -41.95 9.00 37.11
N LYS A 423 -42.06 8.77 35.79
CA LYS A 423 -43.04 7.82 35.19
C LYS A 423 -42.45 6.47 34.77
N ARG A 424 -41.84 5.71 35.71
CA ARG A 424 -41.26 4.36 35.45
C ARG A 424 -42.16 3.18 35.80
N GLU A 425 -43.34 3.44 36.36
CA GLU A 425 -44.17 2.40 36.97
C GLU A 425 -44.61 1.35 35.96
N TRP A 426 -44.99 1.77 34.75
CA TRP A 426 -45.52 0.88 33.72
C TRP A 426 -44.48 -0.12 33.19
N ILE A 427 -43.23 0.32 32.94
CA ILE A 427 -42.18 -0.54 32.40
C ILE A 427 -41.69 -1.54 33.45
N ILE A 428 -41.66 -1.12 34.72
CA ILE A 428 -41.33 -2.00 35.85
C ILE A 428 -42.43 -3.06 36.04
N ARG A 429 -43.71 -2.66 35.98
CA ARG A 429 -44.84 -3.61 36.04
C ARG A 429 -44.73 -4.66 34.94
N ARG A 430 -44.40 -4.24 33.71
CA ARG A 430 -44.25 -5.15 32.57
C ARG A 430 -43.06 -6.10 32.72
N ALA A 431 -41.90 -5.59 33.16
CA ALA A 431 -40.74 -6.42 33.48
C ALA A 431 -41.04 -7.47 34.56
N LEU A 432 -41.85 -7.11 35.57
CA LEU A 432 -42.22 -8.02 36.66
C LEU A 432 -43.30 -9.05 36.28
N VAL A 433 -43.92 -8.92 35.11
CA VAL A 433 -44.88 -9.90 34.57
C VAL A 433 -44.17 -10.94 33.69
N ASP A 434 -43.23 -10.52 32.85
CA ASP A 434 -42.49 -11.41 31.92
C ASP A 434 -41.49 -12.32 32.65
N PRO A 435 -41.34 -13.60 32.24
CA PRO A 435 -40.40 -14.55 32.85
C PRO A 435 -38.94 -14.10 32.86
N ASP A 436 -38.47 -13.39 31.84
CA ASP A 436 -37.08 -12.93 31.75
C ASP A 436 -36.87 -11.64 32.54
N GLY A 437 -37.88 -10.79 32.63
CA GLY A 437 -37.86 -9.63 33.52
C GLY A 437 -37.92 -10.01 35.01
N LYS A 438 -38.74 -11.01 35.38
CA LYS A 438 -38.81 -11.58 36.73
C LYS A 438 -37.46 -12.11 37.23
N LYS A 439 -36.65 -12.71 36.36
CA LYS A 439 -35.30 -13.21 36.71
C LYS A 439 -34.35 -12.10 37.18
N MET A 440 -34.63 -10.85 36.85
CA MET A 440 -33.84 -9.70 37.32
C MET A 440 -34.23 -9.23 38.71
N PHE A 441 -35.39 -9.63 39.25
CA PHE A 441 -35.89 -9.16 40.55
C PHE A 441 -36.07 -10.30 41.55
N LYS A 442 -35.36 -10.23 42.67
CA LYS A 442 -35.45 -11.23 43.75
C LYS A 442 -36.63 -10.88 44.66
N LYS A 443 -37.75 -11.57 44.49
CA LYS A 443 -39.00 -11.33 45.23
C LYS A 443 -38.83 -11.43 46.77
N GLY A 444 -37.95 -12.31 47.25
CA GLY A 444 -37.70 -12.52 48.68
C GLY A 444 -36.94 -11.37 49.36
N THR A 445 -35.88 -10.85 48.73
CA THR A 445 -35.06 -9.76 49.29
C THR A 445 -35.48 -8.37 48.79
N ARG A 446 -36.41 -8.30 47.82
CA ARG A 446 -36.86 -7.07 47.13
C ARG A 446 -35.70 -6.32 46.43
N GLU A 447 -34.69 -7.05 45.98
CA GLU A 447 -33.49 -6.51 45.34
C GLU A 447 -33.38 -6.91 43.87
N TRP A 448 -32.77 -6.04 43.07
CA TRP A 448 -32.42 -6.34 41.69
C TRP A 448 -31.11 -7.13 41.61
N SER A 449 -31.11 -8.20 40.81
CA SER A 449 -29.91 -8.99 40.52
C SER A 449 -28.93 -8.15 39.68
N ARG A 450 -27.76 -7.84 40.24
CA ARG A 450 -26.69 -7.09 39.56
C ARG A 450 -26.34 -7.69 38.19
N VAL A 451 -26.23 -9.02 38.11
CA VAL A 451 -25.90 -9.74 36.87
C VAL A 451 -27.04 -9.66 35.85
N GLY A 452 -28.30 -9.81 36.31
CA GLY A 452 -29.48 -9.70 35.46
C GLY A 452 -29.66 -8.30 34.87
N VAL A 453 -29.54 -7.28 35.72
CA VAL A 453 -29.60 -5.86 35.31
C VAL A 453 -28.47 -5.53 34.33
N GLN A 454 -27.24 -5.99 34.59
CA GLN A 454 -26.11 -5.74 33.69
C GLN A 454 -26.28 -6.46 32.32
N LYS A 455 -26.95 -7.61 32.28
CA LYS A 455 -27.33 -8.27 31.02
C LYS A 455 -28.38 -7.44 30.27
N HIS A 456 -29.37 -6.89 30.97
CA HIS A 456 -30.38 -6.02 30.37
C HIS A 456 -29.81 -4.69 29.85
N LEU A 457 -28.93 -4.04 30.61
CA LEU A 457 -28.26 -2.81 30.17
C LEU A 457 -27.39 -3.03 28.93
N ARG A 458 -26.77 -4.22 28.77
CA ARG A 458 -26.08 -4.57 27.52
C ARG A 458 -27.02 -4.65 26.31
N MET A 459 -28.24 -5.14 26.51
CA MET A 459 -29.27 -5.16 25.46
C MET A 459 -29.76 -3.75 25.12
N VAL A 460 -29.92 -2.88 26.12
CA VAL A 460 -30.25 -1.45 25.93
C VAL A 460 -29.16 -0.74 25.13
N ASN A 461 -27.89 -0.94 25.49
CA ASN A 461 -26.76 -0.35 24.76
C ASN A 461 -26.71 -0.83 23.31
N ARG A 462 -26.93 -2.13 23.07
CA ARG A 462 -26.96 -2.66 21.70
C ARG A 462 -28.10 -2.10 20.87
N PHE A 463 -29.29 -1.92 21.45
CA PHE A 463 -30.40 -1.24 20.78
C PHE A 463 -30.05 0.23 20.48
N ARG A 464 -29.44 0.93 21.43
CA ARG A 464 -28.99 2.32 21.24
C ARG A 464 -27.96 2.46 20.12
N GLU A 465 -26.99 1.53 20.02
CA GLU A 465 -26.02 1.50 18.91
C GLU A 465 -26.71 1.40 17.55
N LEU A 466 -27.69 0.50 17.42
CA LEU A 466 -28.45 0.31 16.18
C LEU A 466 -29.29 1.56 15.85
N LEU A 467 -29.91 2.18 16.86
CA LEU A 467 -30.70 3.40 16.69
C LEU A 467 -29.82 4.58 16.25
N LEU A 468 -28.66 4.76 16.89
CA LEU A 468 -27.71 5.81 16.52
C LEU A 468 -27.18 5.59 15.10
N PHE A 469 -26.81 4.35 14.75
CA PHE A 469 -26.42 4.03 13.38
C PHE A 469 -27.53 4.38 12.38
N TYR A 470 -28.77 3.98 12.66
CA TYR A 470 -29.91 4.27 11.79
C TYR A 470 -30.11 5.77 11.56
N VAL A 471 -30.17 6.56 12.65
CA VAL A 471 -30.33 8.03 12.58
C VAL A 471 -29.23 8.67 11.73
N HIS A 472 -27.98 8.25 11.90
CA HIS A 472 -26.86 8.83 11.14
C HIS A 472 -26.87 8.42 9.66
N VAL A 473 -27.46 7.28 9.33
CA VAL A 473 -27.47 6.73 7.96
C VAL A 473 -28.68 7.22 7.16
N THR A 474 -29.83 7.45 7.80
CA THR A 474 -31.05 7.88 7.11
C THR A 474 -31.30 9.38 7.14
N GLY A 475 -30.61 10.14 8.01
CA GLY A 475 -30.78 11.58 8.16
C GLY A 475 -31.98 11.97 9.01
#